data_AF-A0A2T1D6B9-F1
#
_entry.id   AF-A0A2T1D6B9-F1
#
_cell.length_a   1.000
_cell.length_b   1.000
_cell.length_c   1.000
_cell.angle_alpha   90.00
_cell.angle_beta   90.00
_cell.angle_gamma   90.00
#
_symmetry.space_group_name_H-M   'P 1'
#
loop_
_entity.id
_entity.type
_entity.pdbx_description
1 polymer ?
#
loop_
_entity_poly.entity_id
_entity_poly.type
_entity_poly.pdbx_seq_one_letter_code
_entity_poly.pdbx_strand_id
1 'polypeptide(L)'
;MLICTGVHWSFENERALESIVAGHLPDLLSLKLLHRQYLCQGEICDLVATNADRQLVIIELKNNEDRYVVQQLTRYYESLTLERPWLDQINYTQPARLIAIAPSFHRHNFIDRKYNRLNLEFFTFQVIQQQDGFWLQLSSVDTHDTASIPLNYSEVNLPPADDLPAPPQRLLEALGAMPPDVQQNILALRDRVLRFDPRIQEVETAQSIGYGRGQKNWCVELSFDCKQSDPILFLWLPLLSYRRKKAIGRHRIWTDWTTVLYWVHVPSGLGRAKPMEEWQQIPPEKHPRKYLTGGKFKYVADRFSPNIALHFGCTEQTASLQAIVDAALQQWQAKL
;
A
#
# COMPACT_ATOMS: atom_id res chain seq x y z
N MET A 1 -6.29 4.44 0.65
CA MET A 1 -5.59 4.94 1.85
C MET A 1 -4.85 6.21 1.47
N LEU A 2 -4.82 7.23 2.32
CA LEU A 2 -3.91 8.36 2.17
C LEU A 2 -2.58 8.04 2.86
N ILE A 3 -1.49 8.51 2.25
CA ILE A 3 -0.14 8.48 2.79
C ILE A 3 0.31 9.93 3.03
N CYS A 4 1.05 10.15 4.10
CA CYS A 4 1.71 11.43 4.36
C CYS A 4 3.16 11.35 3.89
N THR A 5 3.61 12.39 3.18
CA THR A 5 5.01 12.59 2.75
C THR A 5 5.46 13.97 3.23
N GLY A 6 6.12 14.02 4.38
CA GLY A 6 6.45 15.27 5.08
C GLY A 6 5.20 16.06 5.50
N VAL A 7 4.82 17.07 4.71
CA VAL A 7 3.64 17.94 4.94
C VAL A 7 2.51 17.73 3.93
N HIS A 8 2.68 16.83 2.97
CA HIS A 8 1.72 16.59 1.90
C HIS A 8 1.08 15.22 2.01
N TRP A 9 -0.23 15.18 1.77
CA TRP A 9 -1.01 13.96 1.72
C TRP A 9 -1.25 13.56 0.26
N SER A 10 -1.15 12.27 -0.04
CA SER A 10 -1.46 11.71 -1.35
C SER A 10 -2.16 10.37 -1.22
N PHE A 11 -2.75 9.84 -2.28
CA PHE A 11 -3.23 8.46 -2.25
C PHE A 11 -2.04 7.49 -2.30
N GLU A 12 -2.18 6.36 -1.63
CA GLU A 12 -1.19 5.28 -1.61
C GLU A 12 -0.93 4.70 -3.01
N ASN A 13 -1.97 4.58 -3.83
CA ASN A 13 -1.93 4.01 -5.16
C ASN A 13 -3.12 4.47 -6.01
N GLU A 14 -3.07 4.20 -7.32
CA GLU A 14 -4.12 4.55 -8.28
C GLU A 14 -5.47 3.91 -7.93
N ARG A 15 -5.48 2.68 -7.40
CA ARG A 15 -6.72 1.99 -7.00
C ARG A 15 -7.44 2.71 -5.85
N ALA A 16 -6.70 3.29 -4.91
CA ALA A 16 -7.25 4.08 -3.82
C ALA A 16 -7.88 5.38 -4.35
N LEU A 17 -7.19 6.08 -5.24
CA LEU A 17 -7.70 7.27 -5.93
C LEU A 17 -8.98 6.92 -6.72
N GLU A 18 -8.93 5.88 -7.55
CA GLU A 18 -10.06 5.43 -8.37
C GLU A 18 -11.28 5.09 -7.53
N SER A 19 -11.10 4.38 -6.42
CA SER A 19 -12.23 3.98 -5.57
C SER A 19 -12.94 5.19 -4.97
N ILE A 20 -12.20 6.23 -4.59
CA ILE A 20 -12.75 7.47 -4.05
C ILE A 20 -13.43 8.29 -5.16
N VAL A 21 -12.75 8.51 -6.29
CA VAL A 21 -13.30 9.29 -7.40
C VAL A 21 -14.56 8.61 -7.94
N ALA A 22 -14.55 7.29 -8.13
CA ALA A 22 -15.69 6.53 -8.61
C ALA A 22 -16.92 6.69 -7.71
N GLY A 23 -16.73 6.70 -6.39
CA GLY A 23 -17.82 6.86 -5.41
C GLY A 23 -18.42 8.26 -5.37
N HIS A 24 -17.69 9.28 -5.81
CA HIS A 24 -18.07 10.70 -5.71
C HIS A 24 -18.14 11.41 -7.07
N LEU A 25 -18.18 10.66 -8.18
CA LEU A 25 -18.32 11.19 -9.53
C LEU A 25 -19.49 12.18 -9.72
N PRO A 26 -20.68 11.93 -9.14
CA PRO A 26 -21.78 12.88 -9.21
C PRO A 26 -21.44 14.22 -8.57
N ASP A 27 -20.81 14.20 -7.39
CA ASP A 27 -20.49 15.41 -6.62
C ASP A 27 -19.28 16.16 -7.20
N LEU A 28 -18.31 15.43 -7.74
CA LEU A 28 -17.07 15.98 -8.26
C LEU A 28 -17.20 16.57 -9.66
N LEU A 29 -17.95 15.90 -10.54
CA LEU A 29 -17.98 16.22 -11.97
C LEU A 29 -19.40 16.21 -12.57
N SER A 30 -20.45 16.03 -11.76
CA SER A 30 -21.83 15.86 -12.24
C SER A 30 -21.98 14.70 -13.24
N LEU A 31 -21.26 13.60 -12.97
CA LEU A 31 -21.23 12.41 -13.82
C LEU A 31 -21.84 11.21 -13.11
N LYS A 32 -22.56 10.39 -13.87
CA LYS A 32 -23.03 9.06 -13.45
C LYS A 32 -22.03 8.01 -13.92
N LEU A 33 -21.45 7.26 -12.99
CA LEU A 33 -20.60 6.11 -13.30
C LEU A 33 -21.39 5.01 -14.02
N LEU A 34 -20.82 4.45 -15.09
CA LEU A 34 -21.35 3.29 -15.81
C LEU A 34 -20.53 2.04 -15.53
N HIS A 35 -19.19 2.14 -15.55
CA HIS A 35 -18.30 1.01 -15.35
C HIS A 35 -16.94 1.45 -14.78
N ARG A 36 -16.33 0.58 -13.96
CA ARG A 36 -14.94 0.72 -13.47
C ARG A 36 -14.06 -0.33 -14.14
N GLN A 37 -12.82 -0.01 -14.48
CA GLN A 37 -11.84 -0.96 -15.00
C GLN A 37 -12.42 -1.76 -16.19
N TYR A 38 -12.99 -1.06 -17.17
CA TYR A 38 -13.63 -1.69 -18.33
C TYR A 38 -12.56 -2.16 -19.32
N LEU A 39 -12.59 -3.46 -19.67
CA LEU A 39 -11.69 -4.05 -20.65
C LEU A 39 -12.22 -3.78 -22.07
N CYS A 40 -11.52 -2.95 -22.84
CA CYS A 40 -11.81 -2.67 -24.25
C CYS A 40 -10.58 -2.94 -25.12
N GLN A 41 -10.73 -3.78 -26.15
CA GLN A 41 -9.64 -4.21 -27.06
C GLN A 41 -8.32 -4.63 -26.37
N GLY A 42 -8.37 -5.19 -25.17
CA GLY A 42 -7.19 -5.66 -24.42
C GLY A 42 -6.50 -4.59 -23.56
N GLU A 43 -7.01 -3.36 -23.53
CA GLU A 43 -6.62 -2.33 -22.56
C GLU A 43 -7.73 -2.14 -21.52
N ILE A 44 -7.38 -1.62 -20.33
CA ILE A 44 -8.33 -1.41 -19.23
C ILE A 44 -8.49 0.08 -19.01
N CYS A 45 -9.70 0.57 -19.25
CA CYS A 45 -10.10 1.95 -18.97
C CYS A 45 -10.50 2.10 -17.51
N ASP A 46 -9.94 3.08 -16.80
CA ASP A 46 -10.18 3.24 -15.37
C ASP A 46 -11.66 3.47 -15.04
N LEU A 47 -12.30 4.47 -15.64
CA LEU A 47 -13.72 4.74 -15.44
C LEU A 47 -14.42 5.12 -16.74
N VAL A 48 -15.63 4.60 -16.93
CA VAL A 48 -16.56 5.04 -17.98
C VAL A 48 -17.81 5.57 -17.31
N ALA A 49 -18.24 6.77 -17.72
CA ALA A 49 -19.34 7.50 -17.13
C ALA A 49 -20.21 8.18 -18.20
N THR A 50 -21.31 8.79 -17.76
CA THR A 50 -22.23 9.56 -18.59
C THR A 50 -22.74 10.78 -17.84
N ASN A 51 -23.09 11.84 -18.57
CA ASN A 51 -23.74 13.02 -18.00
C ASN A 51 -25.27 12.99 -18.21
N ALA A 52 -25.96 14.06 -17.83
CA ALA A 52 -27.40 14.20 -18.02
C ALA A 52 -27.84 14.08 -19.49
N ASP A 53 -26.98 14.52 -20.43
CA ASP A 53 -27.22 14.47 -21.88
C ASP A 53 -26.89 13.10 -22.52
N ARG A 54 -26.57 12.10 -21.71
CA ARG A 54 -26.15 10.75 -22.12
C ARG A 54 -24.85 10.74 -22.94
N GLN A 55 -24.00 11.74 -22.78
CA GLN A 55 -22.70 11.82 -23.46
C GLN A 55 -21.74 10.77 -22.90
N LEU A 56 -20.97 10.10 -23.78
CA LEU A 56 -19.88 9.22 -23.34
C LEU A 56 -18.79 10.04 -22.65
N VAL A 57 -18.43 9.65 -21.41
CA VAL A 57 -17.31 10.23 -20.68
C VAL A 57 -16.32 9.14 -20.30
N ILE A 58 -15.07 9.29 -20.72
CA ILE A 58 -13.96 8.36 -20.47
C ILE A 58 -12.99 9.05 -19.53
N ILE A 59 -12.63 8.41 -18.42
CA ILE A 59 -11.79 9.02 -17.40
C ILE A 59 -10.59 8.11 -17.14
N GLU A 60 -9.39 8.68 -17.25
CA GLU A 60 -8.13 8.04 -16.89
C GLU A 60 -7.54 8.72 -15.65
N LEU A 61 -7.12 7.92 -14.68
CA LEU A 61 -6.58 8.37 -13.41
C LEU A 61 -5.08 8.07 -13.36
N LYS A 62 -4.32 9.01 -12.78
CA LYS A 62 -2.91 8.84 -12.48
C LYS A 62 -2.62 9.32 -11.09
N ASN A 63 -1.97 8.50 -10.28
CA ASN A 63 -1.59 8.90 -8.92
C ASN A 63 -0.25 9.68 -8.88
N ASN A 64 0.41 9.82 -10.02
CA ASN A 64 1.66 10.56 -10.21
C ASN A 64 1.62 11.29 -11.56
N GLU A 65 2.61 12.15 -11.83
CA GLU A 65 2.79 12.70 -13.17
C GLU A 65 3.06 11.57 -14.19
N ASP A 66 2.33 11.57 -15.30
CA ASP A 66 2.50 10.64 -16.41
C ASP A 66 2.72 11.39 -17.74
N ARG A 67 3.31 10.72 -18.74
CA ARG A 67 3.63 11.29 -20.06
C ARG A 67 2.73 10.80 -21.20
N TYR A 68 1.84 9.85 -20.94
CA TYR A 68 1.12 9.08 -21.95
C TYR A 68 -0.40 9.05 -21.75
N VAL A 69 -0.94 9.79 -20.78
CA VAL A 69 -2.37 9.79 -20.42
C VAL A 69 -3.27 10.18 -21.59
N VAL A 70 -2.83 11.10 -22.45
CA VAL A 70 -3.58 11.51 -23.65
C VAL A 70 -3.67 10.35 -24.64
N GLN A 71 -2.57 9.65 -24.87
CA GLN A 71 -2.51 8.49 -25.76
C GLN A 71 -3.41 7.37 -25.24
N GLN A 72 -3.42 7.11 -23.93
CA GLN A 72 -4.33 6.12 -23.33
C GLN A 72 -5.80 6.49 -23.58
N LEU A 73 -6.19 7.73 -23.24
CA LEU A 73 -7.55 8.21 -23.47
C LEU A 73 -7.98 8.10 -24.94
N THR A 74 -7.09 8.39 -25.89
CA THR A 74 -7.42 8.26 -27.32
C THR A 74 -7.64 6.81 -27.76
N ARG A 75 -6.94 5.83 -27.19
CA ARG A 75 -7.14 4.42 -27.52
C ARG A 75 -8.45 3.88 -26.95
N TYR A 76 -8.79 4.28 -25.73
CA TYR A 76 -10.07 3.94 -25.12
C TYR A 76 -11.23 4.56 -25.90
N TYR A 77 -11.08 5.82 -26.33
CA TYR A 77 -12.05 6.49 -27.17
C TYR A 77 -12.32 5.72 -28.47
N GLU A 78 -11.27 5.32 -29.19
CA GLU A 78 -11.41 4.54 -30.43
C GLU A 78 -12.16 3.25 -30.16
N SER A 79 -11.75 2.51 -29.12
CA SER A 79 -12.32 1.21 -28.79
C SER A 79 -13.79 1.30 -28.36
N LEU A 80 -14.14 2.25 -27.50
CA LEU A 80 -15.52 2.44 -27.03
C LEU A 80 -16.43 3.01 -28.12
N THR A 81 -15.91 3.80 -29.06
CA THR A 81 -16.68 4.33 -30.19
C THR A 81 -16.97 3.25 -31.25
N LEU A 82 -16.05 2.28 -31.40
CA LEU A 82 -16.25 1.11 -32.26
C LEU A 82 -17.22 0.11 -31.64
N GLU A 83 -17.01 -0.26 -30.38
CA GLU A 83 -17.82 -1.29 -29.69
C GLU A 83 -19.22 -0.79 -29.28
N ARG A 84 -19.34 0.51 -28.99
CA ARG A 84 -20.56 1.18 -28.54
C ARG A 84 -21.32 0.47 -27.41
N PRO A 85 -20.67 0.14 -26.28
CA PRO A 85 -21.36 -0.44 -25.12
C PRO A 85 -22.41 0.52 -24.53
N TRP A 86 -23.42 -0.02 -23.83
CA TRP A 86 -24.47 0.74 -23.15
C TRP A 86 -25.28 1.70 -24.06
N LEU A 87 -25.68 1.25 -25.25
CA LEU A 87 -26.50 2.03 -26.20
C LEU A 87 -27.80 2.62 -25.59
N ASP A 88 -28.34 1.98 -24.56
CA ASP A 88 -29.52 2.44 -23.83
C ASP A 88 -29.22 3.64 -22.90
N GLN A 89 -27.96 3.80 -22.48
CA GLN A 89 -27.49 4.82 -21.53
C GLN A 89 -26.60 5.89 -22.16
N ILE A 90 -26.03 5.63 -23.34
CA ILE A 90 -25.11 6.53 -24.03
C ILE A 90 -25.65 6.88 -25.42
N ASN A 91 -25.71 8.18 -25.71
CA ASN A 91 -25.95 8.71 -27.04
C ASN A 91 -24.63 8.94 -27.77
N TYR A 92 -24.19 7.95 -28.55
CA TYR A 92 -22.95 8.00 -29.36
C TYR A 92 -22.98 9.01 -30.52
N THR A 93 -24.08 9.74 -30.73
CA THR A 93 -24.10 10.88 -31.66
C THR A 93 -23.54 12.16 -31.03
N GLN A 94 -23.47 12.21 -29.70
CA GLN A 94 -22.84 13.30 -28.97
C GLN A 94 -21.31 13.13 -28.99
N PRO A 95 -20.52 14.22 -29.04
CA PRO A 95 -19.07 14.14 -28.94
C PRO A 95 -18.68 13.52 -27.59
N ALA A 96 -17.70 12.62 -27.53
CA ALA A 96 -17.26 12.11 -26.23
C ALA A 96 -16.42 13.14 -25.44
N ARG A 97 -16.44 13.05 -24.12
CA ARG A 97 -15.52 13.79 -23.23
C ARG A 97 -14.42 12.85 -22.74
N LEU A 98 -13.18 13.31 -22.78
CA LEU A 98 -12.02 12.57 -22.31
C LEU A 98 -11.41 13.33 -21.15
N ILE A 99 -11.45 12.75 -19.95
CA ILE A 99 -11.03 13.41 -18.73
C ILE A 99 -9.77 12.72 -18.21
N ALA A 100 -8.70 13.48 -17.98
CA ALA A 100 -7.54 13.01 -17.25
C ALA A 100 -7.53 13.65 -15.85
N ILE A 101 -7.33 12.83 -14.82
CA ILE A 101 -7.20 13.28 -13.43
C ILE A 101 -5.84 12.83 -12.90
N ALA A 102 -4.98 13.78 -12.53
CA ALA A 102 -3.63 13.52 -12.03
C ALA A 102 -3.21 14.57 -10.99
N PRO A 103 -2.17 14.37 -10.16
CA PRO A 103 -1.69 15.45 -9.28
C PRO A 103 -1.02 16.58 -10.08
N SER A 104 -0.44 16.26 -11.23
CA SER A 104 0.17 17.18 -12.18
C SER A 104 0.28 16.53 -13.56
N PHE A 105 0.56 17.33 -14.59
CA PHE A 105 0.70 16.86 -15.97
C PHE A 105 2.04 17.27 -16.57
N HIS A 106 2.71 16.31 -17.21
CA HIS A 106 3.93 16.59 -17.95
C HIS A 106 3.65 17.46 -19.17
N ARG A 107 4.62 18.31 -19.57
CA ARG A 107 4.52 19.20 -20.75
C ARG A 107 4.09 18.49 -22.05
N HIS A 108 4.40 17.19 -22.19
CA HIS A 108 4.03 16.40 -23.37
C HIS A 108 2.53 16.21 -23.47
N ASN A 109 1.83 15.95 -22.37
CA ASN A 109 0.37 15.83 -22.36
C ASN A 109 -0.29 17.13 -22.84
N PHE A 110 0.28 18.29 -22.48
CA PHE A 110 -0.22 19.58 -22.96
C PHE A 110 -0.01 19.78 -24.45
N ILE A 111 1.15 19.37 -24.98
CA ILE A 111 1.42 19.39 -26.43
C ILE A 111 0.44 18.45 -27.14
N ASP A 112 0.32 17.22 -26.66
CA ASP A 112 -0.55 16.20 -27.25
C ASP A 112 -2.00 16.65 -27.24
N ARG A 113 -2.48 17.21 -26.12
CA ARG A 113 -3.82 17.83 -26.02
C ARG A 113 -4.00 18.97 -27.00
N LYS A 114 -3.04 19.90 -27.10
CA LYS A 114 -3.12 21.09 -27.96
C LYS A 114 -3.30 20.74 -29.44
N TYR A 115 -2.69 19.64 -29.89
CA TYR A 115 -2.78 19.20 -31.29
C TYR A 115 -3.79 18.06 -31.50
N ASN A 116 -4.50 17.64 -30.46
CA ASN A 116 -5.59 16.68 -30.55
C ASN A 116 -6.88 17.37 -31.05
N ARG A 117 -7.76 16.59 -31.69
CA ARG A 117 -9.09 17.06 -32.14
C ARG A 117 -10.22 16.66 -31.19
N LEU A 118 -9.95 15.77 -30.24
CA LEU A 118 -10.92 15.28 -29.27
C LEU A 118 -11.03 16.25 -28.08
N ASN A 119 -12.18 16.22 -27.40
CA ASN A 119 -12.43 17.06 -26.24
C ASN A 119 -11.75 16.47 -24.99
N LEU A 120 -10.51 16.90 -24.74
CA LEU A 120 -9.66 16.47 -23.64
C LEU A 120 -9.65 17.51 -22.51
N GLU A 121 -10.06 17.10 -21.33
CA GLU A 121 -10.12 17.91 -20.12
C GLU A 121 -9.10 17.42 -19.11
N PHE A 122 -8.30 18.33 -18.55
CA PHE A 122 -7.33 18.02 -17.51
C PHE A 122 -7.79 18.57 -16.18
N PHE A 123 -7.80 17.69 -15.17
CA PHE A 123 -8.05 18.05 -13.79
C PHE A 123 -6.86 17.66 -12.94
N THR A 124 -6.36 18.62 -12.16
CA THR A 124 -5.42 18.31 -11.09
C THR A 124 -6.18 17.90 -9.84
N PHE A 125 -5.63 17.00 -9.03
CA PHE A 125 -6.15 16.76 -7.69
C PHE A 125 -5.10 17.01 -6.61
N GLN A 126 -5.57 17.36 -5.42
CA GLN A 126 -4.77 17.43 -4.21
C GLN A 126 -5.59 16.98 -3.00
N VAL A 127 -4.88 16.50 -1.98
CA VAL A 127 -5.47 16.13 -0.70
C VAL A 127 -5.15 17.23 0.31
N ILE A 128 -6.18 17.90 0.81
CA ILE A 128 -6.05 19.02 1.73
C ILE A 128 -6.45 18.55 3.12
N GLN A 129 -5.56 18.75 4.09
CA GLN A 129 -5.89 18.57 5.50
C GLN A 129 -6.46 19.89 6.03
N GLN A 130 -7.65 19.83 6.62
CA GLN A 130 -8.27 20.92 7.38
C GLN A 130 -8.47 20.45 8.83
N GLN A 131 -8.86 21.35 9.74
CA GLN A 131 -8.91 21.08 11.19
C GLN A 131 -9.70 19.80 11.56
N ASP A 132 -10.75 19.48 10.79
CA ASP A 132 -11.67 18.36 11.10
C ASP A 132 -11.61 17.21 10.08
N GLY A 133 -10.57 17.13 9.24
CA GLY A 133 -10.39 15.98 8.35
C GLY A 133 -9.70 16.29 7.02
N PHE A 134 -9.85 15.36 6.09
CA PHE A 134 -9.20 15.40 4.78
C PHE A 134 -10.21 15.66 3.68
N TRP A 135 -9.77 16.38 2.65
CA TRP A 135 -10.58 16.73 1.50
C TRP A 135 -9.83 16.36 0.23
N LEU A 136 -10.52 15.70 -0.70
CA LEU A 136 -10.05 15.59 -2.06
C LEU A 136 -10.55 16.82 -2.81
N GLN A 137 -9.63 17.66 -3.24
CA GLN A 137 -9.93 18.77 -4.14
C GLN A 137 -9.51 18.42 -5.55
N LEU A 138 -10.43 18.57 -6.49
CA LEU A 138 -10.19 18.56 -7.93
C LEU A 138 -10.21 19.99 -8.45
N SER A 139 -9.35 20.30 -9.41
CA SER A 139 -9.25 21.63 -10.02
C SER A 139 -9.09 21.49 -11.52
N SER A 140 -9.98 22.11 -12.29
CA SER A 140 -9.87 22.22 -13.74
C SER A 140 -8.61 23.01 -14.10
N VAL A 141 -7.78 22.46 -14.98
CA VAL A 141 -6.54 23.14 -15.43
C VAL A 141 -6.86 24.36 -16.29
N ASP A 142 -7.99 24.34 -17.01
CA ASP A 142 -8.33 25.39 -17.97
C ASP A 142 -9.22 26.49 -17.36
N THR A 143 -10.18 26.12 -16.51
CA THR A 143 -11.14 27.07 -15.91
C THR A 143 -10.78 27.45 -14.47
N HIS A 144 -9.91 26.69 -13.81
CA HIS A 144 -9.64 26.79 -12.38
C HIS A 144 -10.86 26.54 -11.47
N ASP A 145 -11.94 26.00 -12.02
CA ASP A 145 -13.07 25.55 -11.22
C ASP A 145 -12.64 24.42 -10.30
N THR A 146 -13.06 24.51 -9.04
CA THR A 146 -12.72 23.51 -8.03
C THR A 146 -13.94 22.78 -7.53
N ALA A 147 -13.85 21.46 -7.43
CA ALA A 147 -14.78 20.63 -6.68
C ALA A 147 -14.04 20.02 -5.48
N SER A 148 -14.71 19.84 -4.36
CA SER A 148 -14.11 19.23 -3.18
C SER A 148 -15.09 18.32 -2.49
N ILE A 149 -14.64 17.12 -2.13
CA ILE A 149 -15.40 16.17 -1.33
C ILE A 149 -14.65 15.84 -0.05
N PRO A 150 -15.36 15.73 1.08
CA PRO A 150 -14.73 15.24 2.28
C PRO A 150 -14.29 13.81 2.02
N LEU A 151 -13.01 13.55 2.28
CA LEU A 151 -12.55 12.18 2.41
C LEU A 151 -13.02 11.72 3.77
N ASN A 152 -13.81 10.64 3.79
CA ASN A 152 -13.98 9.81 4.98
C ASN A 152 -12.68 9.05 5.27
N TYR A 153 -11.58 9.81 5.35
CA TYR A 153 -10.31 9.40 5.86
C TYR A 153 -10.24 9.97 7.27
N SER A 154 -10.70 9.17 8.22
CA SER A 154 -10.06 9.21 9.52
C SER A 154 -8.63 8.71 9.28
N GLU A 155 -7.61 9.49 9.67
CA GLU A 155 -6.34 8.89 10.12
C GLU A 155 -6.74 7.63 10.84
N VAL A 156 -6.40 6.43 10.31
CA VAL A 156 -6.99 5.14 10.72
C VAL A 156 -7.49 5.25 12.15
N ASN A 157 -8.79 5.56 12.32
CA ASN A 157 -9.37 5.65 13.64
C ASN A 157 -9.57 4.18 13.95
N LEU A 158 -8.45 3.58 14.37
CA LEU A 158 -8.37 2.37 15.14
C LEU A 158 -9.62 2.42 16.03
N PRO A 159 -10.65 1.57 15.80
CA PRO A 159 -11.89 1.61 16.59
C PRO A 159 -11.51 1.68 18.06
N PRO A 160 -12.20 2.46 18.91
CA PRO A 160 -11.78 2.71 20.30
C PRO A 160 -11.31 1.41 20.97
N ALA A 161 -10.28 1.52 21.83
CA ALA A 161 -9.55 0.36 22.37
C ALA A 161 -10.43 -0.71 23.03
N ASP A 162 -11.67 -0.35 23.37
CA ASP A 162 -12.66 -1.18 24.02
C ASP A 162 -13.21 -2.34 23.15
N ASP A 163 -13.03 -2.33 21.81
CA ASP A 163 -13.52 -3.40 20.92
C ASP A 163 -12.49 -4.49 20.59
N LEU A 164 -11.22 -4.32 20.98
CA LEU A 164 -10.23 -5.38 20.78
C LEU A 164 -10.35 -6.45 21.87
N PRO A 165 -10.24 -7.75 21.53
CA PRO A 165 -10.11 -8.78 22.54
C PRO A 165 -8.88 -8.52 23.40
N ALA A 166 -8.96 -8.88 24.68
CA ALA A 166 -7.83 -8.81 25.58
C ALA A 166 -6.61 -9.54 24.98
N PRO A 167 -5.38 -9.03 25.17
CA PRO A 167 -4.17 -9.73 24.75
C PRO A 167 -4.15 -11.17 25.30
N PRO A 168 -3.69 -12.16 24.51
CA PRO A 168 -3.63 -13.54 24.95
C PRO A 168 -2.67 -13.65 26.13
N GLN A 169 -2.99 -14.54 27.08
CA GLN A 169 -2.25 -14.68 28.33
C GLN A 169 -0.75 -14.90 28.09
N ARG A 170 -0.39 -15.67 27.06
CA ARG A 170 1.02 -15.88 26.68
C ARG A 170 1.75 -14.60 26.31
N LEU A 171 1.08 -13.68 25.60
CA LEU A 171 1.67 -12.39 25.28
C LEU A 171 1.95 -11.62 26.57
N LEU A 172 0.97 -11.57 27.49
CA LEU A 172 1.14 -10.90 28.78
C LEU A 172 2.26 -11.53 29.63
N GLU A 173 2.35 -12.86 29.66
CA GLU A 173 3.42 -13.58 30.36
C GLU A 173 4.80 -13.27 29.77
N ALA A 174 4.91 -13.23 28.44
CA ALA A 174 6.16 -12.85 27.77
C ALA A 174 6.54 -11.39 28.02
N LEU A 175 5.55 -10.49 28.01
CA LEU A 175 5.75 -9.06 28.25
C LEU A 175 6.12 -8.76 29.71
N GLY A 176 5.64 -9.54 30.68
CA GLY A 176 5.85 -9.30 32.11
C GLY A 176 7.32 -9.26 32.55
N ALA A 177 8.23 -9.85 31.78
CA ALA A 177 9.68 -9.81 32.03
C ALA A 177 10.42 -8.65 31.32
N MET A 178 9.72 -7.87 30.50
CA MET A 178 10.32 -6.84 29.64
C MET A 178 10.23 -5.42 30.23
N PRO A 179 11.05 -4.46 29.77
CA PRO A 179 10.92 -3.05 30.13
C PRO A 179 9.55 -2.45 29.72
N PRO A 180 8.96 -1.53 30.51
CA PRO A 180 7.61 -0.99 30.26
C PRO A 180 7.42 -0.33 28.88
N ASP A 181 8.45 0.35 28.38
CA ASP A 181 8.47 0.98 27.05
C ASP A 181 8.40 -0.07 25.93
N VAL A 182 9.14 -1.17 26.07
CA VAL A 182 9.10 -2.30 25.14
C VAL A 182 7.73 -2.98 25.18
N GLN A 183 7.16 -3.18 26.37
CA GLN A 183 5.81 -3.73 26.52
C GLN A 183 4.78 -2.86 25.77
N GLN A 184 4.84 -1.55 25.97
CA GLN A 184 3.94 -0.60 25.33
C GLN A 184 4.08 -0.62 23.80
N ASN A 185 5.31 -0.69 23.29
CA ASN A 185 5.56 -0.75 21.84
C ASN A 185 5.02 -2.04 21.21
N ILE A 186 5.17 -3.20 21.88
CA ILE A 186 4.63 -4.48 21.39
C ILE A 186 3.10 -4.47 21.40
N LEU A 187 2.49 -3.94 22.46
CA LEU A 187 1.02 -3.80 22.54
C LEU A 187 0.50 -2.82 21.48
N ALA A 188 1.19 -1.70 21.25
CA ALA A 188 0.85 -0.77 20.18
C ALA A 188 0.95 -1.41 18.80
N LEU A 189 1.95 -2.26 18.57
CA LEU A 189 2.08 -3.05 17.35
C LEU A 189 0.91 -4.02 17.19
N ARG A 190 0.54 -4.76 18.24
CA ARG A 190 -0.63 -5.67 18.23
C ARG A 190 -1.90 -4.92 17.84
N ASP A 191 -2.18 -3.82 18.52
CA ASP A 191 -3.39 -3.04 18.32
C ASP A 191 -3.46 -2.49 16.88
N ARG A 192 -2.33 -1.99 16.38
CA ARG A 192 -2.21 -1.53 15.00
C ARG A 192 -2.52 -2.63 14.00
N VAL A 193 -1.98 -3.83 14.20
CA VAL A 193 -2.19 -4.97 13.31
C VAL A 193 -3.66 -5.43 13.31
N LEU A 194 -4.27 -5.58 14.49
CA LEU A 194 -5.65 -6.10 14.59
C LEU A 194 -6.69 -5.12 14.05
N ARG A 195 -6.42 -3.83 14.15
CA ARG A 195 -7.34 -2.79 13.67
C ARG A 195 -7.12 -2.39 12.22
N PHE A 196 -6.04 -2.87 11.59
CA PHE A 196 -5.73 -2.57 10.19
C PHE A 196 -6.81 -3.09 9.23
N ASP A 197 -7.30 -4.31 9.43
CA ASP A 197 -8.34 -4.90 8.60
C ASP A 197 -9.16 -5.91 9.43
N PRO A 198 -10.51 -5.86 9.43
CA PRO A 198 -11.36 -6.71 10.28
C PRO A 198 -11.24 -8.21 9.97
N ARG A 199 -10.60 -8.59 8.86
CA ARG A 199 -10.34 -10.00 8.50
C ARG A 199 -9.07 -10.55 9.16
N ILE A 200 -8.25 -9.69 9.77
CA ILE A 200 -7.07 -10.11 10.53
C ILE A 200 -7.53 -10.68 11.87
N GLN A 201 -7.07 -11.89 12.16
CA GLN A 201 -7.32 -12.60 13.40
C GLN A 201 -5.99 -12.80 14.13
N GLU A 202 -6.05 -12.72 15.45
CA GLU A 202 -4.98 -13.17 16.35
C GLU A 202 -5.10 -14.69 16.52
N VAL A 203 -4.04 -15.42 16.19
CA VAL A 203 -4.01 -16.88 16.25
C VAL A 203 -2.83 -17.33 17.10
N GLU A 204 -3.11 -17.89 18.26
CA GLU A 204 -2.10 -18.46 19.14
C GLU A 204 -1.74 -19.90 18.71
N THR A 205 -0.45 -20.20 18.65
CA THR A 205 0.09 -21.54 18.43
C THR A 205 0.88 -22.02 19.65
N ALA A 206 1.58 -23.15 19.59
CA ALA A 206 2.41 -23.61 20.70
C ALA A 206 3.68 -22.76 20.94
N GLN A 207 4.14 -21.98 19.96
CA GLN A 207 5.43 -21.23 20.05
C GLN A 207 5.36 -19.79 19.54
N SER A 208 4.21 -19.36 19.02
CA SER A 208 4.06 -18.02 18.48
C SER A 208 2.62 -17.54 18.52
N ILE A 209 2.45 -16.23 18.37
CA ILE A 209 1.18 -15.58 18.07
C ILE A 209 1.30 -15.03 16.65
N GLY A 210 0.44 -15.50 15.76
CA GLY A 210 0.36 -15.05 14.37
C GLY A 210 -0.82 -14.12 14.15
N TYR A 211 -0.66 -13.16 13.25
CA TYR A 211 -1.72 -12.22 12.87
C TYR A 211 -1.98 -12.32 11.36
N GLY A 212 -3.23 -12.58 10.98
CA GLY A 212 -3.64 -12.62 9.58
C GLY A 212 -4.95 -13.38 9.35
N ARG A 213 -5.19 -13.86 8.13
CA ARG A 213 -6.44 -14.59 7.80
C ARG A 213 -6.23 -16.09 7.99
N GLY A 214 -6.72 -16.61 9.12
CA GLY A 214 -6.58 -18.02 9.49
C GLY A 214 -5.11 -18.44 9.68
N GLN A 215 -4.83 -19.75 9.57
CA GLN A 215 -3.52 -20.33 9.93
C GLN A 215 -2.44 -20.27 8.82
N LYS A 216 -2.76 -19.77 7.63
CA LYS A 216 -1.85 -19.86 6.45
C LYS A 216 -1.48 -18.52 5.83
N ASN A 217 -2.16 -17.44 6.17
CA ASN A 217 -1.98 -16.12 5.56
C ASN A 217 -1.64 -15.08 6.63
N TRP A 218 -0.46 -15.21 7.24
CA TRP A 218 0.03 -14.27 8.24
C TRP A 218 0.70 -13.05 7.59
N CYS A 219 0.64 -11.92 8.28
CA CYS A 219 1.36 -10.68 7.97
C CYS A 219 2.42 -10.37 9.02
N VAL A 220 2.13 -10.72 10.28
CA VAL A 220 2.99 -10.53 11.45
C VAL A 220 2.99 -11.79 12.30
N GLU A 221 4.12 -12.13 12.89
CA GLU A 221 4.23 -13.19 13.89
C GLU A 221 5.19 -12.77 15.00
N LEU A 222 4.77 -12.98 16.25
CA LEU A 222 5.59 -12.88 17.44
C LEU A 222 5.91 -14.30 17.92
N SER A 223 7.18 -14.71 17.85
CA SER A 223 7.62 -16.03 18.31
C SER A 223 8.36 -15.93 19.63
N PHE A 224 8.06 -16.86 20.53
CA PHE A 224 8.62 -16.91 21.88
C PHE A 224 9.58 -18.10 21.95
N ASP A 225 10.88 -17.82 21.98
CA ASP A 225 11.91 -18.83 22.19
C ASP A 225 12.20 -18.93 23.68
N CYS A 226 12.06 -20.12 24.29
CA CYS A 226 12.31 -20.32 25.72
C CYS A 226 13.76 -20.01 26.15
N LYS A 227 14.67 -19.81 25.19
CA LYS A 227 16.07 -19.44 25.42
C LYS A 227 16.33 -17.93 25.34
N GLN A 228 15.36 -17.14 24.91
CA GLN A 228 15.48 -15.68 24.77
C GLN A 228 14.37 -15.01 25.58
N SER A 229 14.70 -13.94 26.30
CA SER A 229 13.72 -13.14 27.04
C SER A 229 12.80 -12.36 26.11
N ASP A 230 13.28 -12.03 24.91
CA ASP A 230 12.61 -11.11 24.01
C ASP A 230 11.89 -11.86 22.88
N PRO A 231 10.63 -11.49 22.56
CA PRO A 231 9.92 -12.09 21.44
C PRO A 231 10.61 -11.75 20.12
N ILE A 232 10.59 -12.72 19.20
CA ILE A 232 11.17 -12.59 17.87
C ILE A 232 10.07 -12.16 16.91
N LEU A 233 10.27 -11.01 16.27
CA LEU A 233 9.36 -10.50 15.26
C LEU A 233 9.65 -11.11 13.87
N PHE A 234 8.60 -11.62 13.24
CA PHE A 234 8.61 -11.97 11.83
C PHE A 234 7.56 -11.18 11.04
N LEU A 235 7.93 -10.72 9.85
CA LEU A 235 7.07 -9.97 8.93
C LEU A 235 7.06 -10.62 7.55
N TRP A 236 5.91 -10.62 6.88
CA TRP A 236 5.79 -11.10 5.50
C TRP A 236 6.00 -9.95 4.52
N LEU A 237 7.21 -9.88 3.97
CA LEU A 237 7.69 -8.76 3.14
C LEU A 237 8.22 -9.23 1.78
N PRO A 238 8.37 -8.33 0.79
CA PRO A 238 8.92 -8.65 -0.53
C PRO A 238 10.33 -9.26 -0.46
N LEU A 239 10.51 -10.40 -1.11
CA LEU A 239 11.82 -11.02 -1.28
C LEU A 239 12.69 -10.20 -2.22
N LEU A 240 13.97 -10.05 -1.89
CA LEU A 240 14.99 -9.57 -2.81
C LEU A 240 15.22 -10.64 -3.90
N SER A 241 14.37 -10.66 -4.92
CA SER A 241 14.51 -11.50 -6.11
C SER A 241 14.70 -10.61 -7.34
N TYR A 242 15.73 -10.89 -8.14
CA TYR A 242 15.98 -10.23 -9.43
C TYR A 242 14.93 -10.57 -10.51
N ARG A 243 14.01 -11.52 -10.28
CA ARG A 243 12.99 -11.93 -11.26
C ARG A 243 11.65 -11.24 -10.98
N ARG A 244 11.02 -10.78 -12.06
CA ARG A 244 9.86 -9.87 -12.23
C ARG A 244 8.59 -10.11 -11.40
N LYS A 245 8.55 -11.05 -10.46
CA LYS A 245 7.46 -11.17 -9.48
C LYS A 245 8.02 -10.92 -8.08
N LYS A 246 7.58 -9.85 -7.42
CA LYS A 246 7.87 -9.55 -6.01
C LYS A 246 7.18 -10.60 -5.13
N ALA A 247 7.75 -11.80 -5.07
CA ALA A 247 7.29 -12.84 -4.18
C ALA A 247 7.43 -12.34 -2.73
N ILE A 248 6.42 -12.58 -1.90
CA ILE A 248 6.46 -12.22 -0.48
C ILE A 248 6.96 -13.43 0.31
N GLY A 249 7.85 -13.19 1.26
CA GLY A 249 8.38 -14.22 2.16
C GLY A 249 8.47 -13.73 3.59
N ARG A 250 8.65 -14.68 4.50
CA ARG A 250 8.76 -14.44 5.94
C ARG A 250 10.17 -13.98 6.27
N HIS A 251 10.29 -12.81 6.89
CA HIS A 251 11.56 -12.20 7.28
C HIS A 251 11.63 -12.12 8.79
N ARG A 252 12.77 -12.49 9.37
CA ARG A 252 13.06 -12.19 10.78
C ARG A 252 13.56 -10.75 10.87
N ILE A 253 13.02 -10.01 11.83
CA ILE A 253 13.33 -8.61 12.08
C ILE A 253 13.98 -8.51 13.45
N TRP A 254 15.19 -7.95 13.51
CA TRP A 254 15.82 -7.52 14.76
C TRP A 254 15.47 -6.05 14.97
N THR A 255 14.95 -5.73 16.14
CA THR A 255 14.41 -4.41 16.45
C THR A 255 14.60 -4.11 17.93
N ASP A 256 14.73 -2.82 18.25
CA ASP A 256 14.59 -2.27 19.60
C ASP A 256 13.12 -1.89 19.91
N TRP A 257 12.18 -2.41 19.12
CA TRP A 257 10.74 -2.10 19.12
C TRP A 257 10.37 -0.68 18.70
N THR A 258 11.33 0.11 18.24
CA THR A 258 11.12 1.44 17.63
C THR A 258 11.64 1.48 16.19
N THR A 259 12.79 0.86 15.95
CA THR A 259 13.52 0.84 14.69
C THR A 259 13.95 -0.57 14.31
N VAL A 260 14.12 -0.82 13.02
CA VAL A 260 14.66 -2.07 12.50
C VAL A 260 16.18 -1.97 12.39
N LEU A 261 16.87 -2.90 13.05
CA LEU A 261 18.33 -2.95 13.12
C LEU A 261 18.91 -3.90 12.08
N TYR A 262 18.33 -5.10 11.98
CA TYR A 262 18.75 -6.14 11.05
C TYR A 262 17.55 -6.89 10.50
N TRP A 263 17.75 -7.54 9.37
CA TRP A 263 16.71 -8.34 8.74
C TRP A 263 17.32 -9.52 7.97
N VAL A 264 16.54 -10.59 7.81
CA VAL A 264 16.92 -11.71 6.93
C VAL A 264 15.69 -12.51 6.53
N HIS A 265 15.70 -13.09 5.34
CA HIS A 265 14.67 -14.03 4.92
C HIS A 265 14.80 -15.35 5.69
N VAL A 266 13.72 -15.76 6.37
CA VAL A 266 13.62 -17.01 7.15
C VAL A 266 12.34 -17.76 6.76
N PRO A 267 12.42 -18.73 5.83
CA PRO A 267 11.23 -19.38 5.29
C PRO A 267 10.49 -20.26 6.30
N SER A 268 11.16 -20.75 7.35
CA SER A 268 10.54 -21.56 8.40
C SER A 268 11.37 -21.57 9.70
N GLY A 269 10.69 -21.80 10.82
CA GLY A 269 11.28 -21.86 12.17
C GLY A 269 11.94 -20.54 12.59
N LEU A 270 12.86 -20.61 13.56
CA LEU A 270 13.58 -19.43 14.06
C LEU A 270 14.72 -18.96 13.13
N GLY A 271 15.05 -19.75 12.11
CA GLY A 271 16.23 -19.56 11.28
C GLY A 271 17.52 -19.82 12.05
N ARG A 272 18.64 -19.89 11.31
CA ARG A 272 19.99 -19.97 11.89
C ARG A 272 20.79 -18.68 11.72
N ALA A 273 20.14 -17.66 11.16
CA ALA A 273 20.78 -16.41 10.86
C ALA A 273 20.93 -15.55 12.13
N LYS A 274 22.05 -14.82 12.20
CA LYS A 274 22.39 -13.90 13.30
C LYS A 274 23.08 -12.66 12.74
N PRO A 275 23.00 -11.49 13.40
CA PRO A 275 23.87 -10.34 13.12
C PRO A 275 25.35 -10.75 13.15
N MET A 276 26.19 -10.01 12.41
CA MET A 276 27.62 -10.32 12.31
C MET A 276 28.31 -10.25 13.68
N GLU A 277 27.90 -9.29 14.50
CA GLU A 277 28.41 -9.03 15.84
C GLU A 277 28.18 -10.24 16.76
N GLU A 278 27.00 -10.88 16.66
CA GLU A 278 26.72 -12.11 17.40
C GLU A 278 27.61 -13.27 16.91
N TRP A 279 27.86 -13.37 15.59
CA TRP A 279 28.72 -14.42 15.05
C TRP A 279 30.18 -14.29 15.51
N GLN A 280 30.67 -13.06 15.63
CA GLN A 280 32.04 -12.79 16.09
C GLN A 280 32.28 -13.22 17.53
N GLN A 281 31.23 -13.31 18.34
CA GLN A 281 31.30 -13.80 19.73
C GLN A 281 31.28 -15.34 19.82
N ILE A 282 30.91 -16.03 18.75
CA ILE A 282 30.85 -17.49 18.70
C ILE A 282 32.19 -18.02 18.19
N PRO A 283 32.82 -18.98 18.89
CA PRO A 283 34.05 -19.60 18.41
C PRO A 283 33.90 -20.19 17.00
N PRO A 284 34.86 -19.97 16.08
CA PRO A 284 34.75 -20.41 14.68
C PRO A 284 34.44 -21.89 14.49
N GLU A 285 34.90 -22.76 15.38
CA GLU A 285 34.64 -24.20 15.37
C GLU A 285 33.16 -24.58 15.57
N LYS A 286 32.36 -23.66 16.14
CA LYS A 286 30.91 -23.80 16.29
C LYS A 286 30.13 -23.18 15.12
N HIS A 287 30.80 -22.53 14.18
CA HIS A 287 30.15 -21.99 13.00
C HIS A 287 29.65 -23.14 12.10
N PRO A 288 28.49 -22.99 11.43
CA PRO A 288 27.98 -24.02 10.53
C PRO A 288 29.01 -24.35 9.43
N ARG A 289 29.22 -25.62 9.07
CA ARG A 289 30.20 -26.01 8.02
C ARG A 289 30.00 -25.33 6.65
N LYS A 290 28.83 -24.74 6.38
CA LYS A 290 28.50 -23.95 5.17
C LYS A 290 28.35 -22.45 5.47
N TYR A 291 29.06 -21.96 6.48
CA TYR A 291 29.04 -20.56 6.94
C TYR A 291 29.44 -19.58 5.83
N LEU A 292 30.36 -19.99 4.96
CA LEU A 292 30.81 -19.24 3.78
C LEU A 292 30.48 -20.05 2.52
N THR A 293 29.70 -19.47 1.60
CA THR A 293 29.57 -19.99 0.23
C THR A 293 29.69 -18.82 -0.74
N GLY A 294 30.69 -18.85 -1.63
CA GLY A 294 30.90 -17.81 -2.64
C GLY A 294 31.20 -16.41 -2.09
N GLY A 295 31.90 -16.31 -0.94
CA GLY A 295 32.30 -15.02 -0.35
C GLY A 295 31.19 -14.26 0.39
N LYS A 296 29.99 -14.83 0.52
CA LYS A 296 28.89 -14.26 1.33
C LYS A 296 28.51 -15.21 2.47
N PHE A 297 28.21 -14.63 3.63
CA PHE A 297 27.76 -15.36 4.80
C PHE A 297 26.28 -15.72 4.65
N LYS A 298 25.97 -17.00 4.45
CA LYS A 298 24.58 -17.46 4.20
C LYS A 298 23.64 -17.30 5.40
N TYR A 299 24.21 -17.12 6.59
CA TYR A 299 23.51 -17.05 7.87
C TYR A 299 23.80 -15.74 8.61
N VAL A 300 24.22 -14.69 7.90
CA VAL A 300 24.35 -13.36 8.50
C VAL A 300 23.10 -12.56 8.18
N ALA A 301 22.51 -11.95 9.21
CA ALA A 301 21.46 -10.98 9.03
C ALA A 301 22.06 -9.67 8.48
N ASP A 302 21.42 -9.12 7.46
CA ASP A 302 21.90 -7.88 6.85
C ASP A 302 21.48 -6.71 7.73
N ARG A 303 22.39 -5.74 7.90
CA ARG A 303 22.06 -4.49 8.58
C ARG A 303 20.97 -3.79 7.80
N PHE A 304 19.94 -3.32 8.50
CA PHE A 304 18.87 -2.59 7.87
C PHE A 304 19.42 -1.27 7.32
N SER A 305 19.04 -0.95 6.08
CA SER A 305 19.39 0.33 5.47
C SER A 305 18.11 0.96 4.90
N PRO A 306 18.04 2.30 4.82
CA PRO A 306 16.84 2.96 4.34
C PRO A 306 16.43 2.56 2.90
N ASN A 307 17.37 2.11 2.07
CA ASN A 307 17.07 1.57 0.73
C ASN A 307 16.30 0.24 0.77
N ILE A 308 16.49 -0.56 1.83
CA ILE A 308 15.72 -1.80 2.03
C ILE A 308 14.26 -1.48 2.36
N ALA A 309 13.97 -0.37 3.06
CA ALA A 309 12.61 0.07 3.32
C ALA A 309 11.82 0.27 2.02
N LEU A 310 12.42 0.96 1.04
CA LEU A 310 11.83 1.13 -0.29
C LEU A 310 11.57 -0.21 -0.99
N HIS A 311 12.49 -1.16 -0.87
CA HIS A 311 12.29 -2.51 -1.43
C HIS A 311 11.12 -3.24 -0.76
N PHE A 312 10.96 -3.07 0.56
CA PHE A 312 9.84 -3.60 1.32
C PHE A 312 8.50 -2.91 1.02
N GLY A 313 8.51 -1.80 0.29
CA GLY A 313 7.32 -1.07 -0.11
C GLY A 313 7.03 0.14 0.77
N CYS A 314 7.97 0.55 1.63
CA CYS A 314 7.86 1.81 2.35
C CYS A 314 8.03 2.98 1.36
N THR A 315 7.33 4.07 1.62
CA THR A 315 7.36 5.29 0.79
C THR A 315 8.55 6.18 1.12
N GLU A 316 9.12 6.03 2.31
CA GLU A 316 10.29 6.79 2.77
C GLU A 316 11.47 5.88 3.07
N GLN A 317 12.66 6.47 2.96
CA GLN A 317 13.91 5.89 3.45
C GLN A 317 13.93 5.96 4.98
N THR A 318 13.22 5.04 5.63
CA THR A 318 13.09 5.00 7.09
C THR A 318 13.48 3.63 7.65
N ALA A 319 14.05 3.63 8.85
CA ALA A 319 14.25 2.42 9.65
C ALA A 319 13.12 2.23 10.69
N SER A 320 12.09 3.08 10.69
CA SER A 320 10.96 2.97 11.63
C SER A 320 10.29 1.61 11.56
N LEU A 321 10.18 0.93 12.70
CA LEU A 321 9.51 -0.37 12.78
C LEU A 321 8.07 -0.28 12.29
N GLN A 322 7.38 0.79 12.69
CA GLN A 322 5.98 1.04 12.32
C GLN A 322 5.80 1.09 10.80
N ALA A 323 6.67 1.81 10.10
CA ALA A 323 6.62 1.90 8.64
C ALA A 323 6.86 0.54 7.95
N ILE A 324 7.72 -0.31 8.52
CA ILE A 324 7.98 -1.65 7.98
C ILE A 324 6.78 -2.59 8.25
N VAL A 325 6.16 -2.48 9.43
CA VAL A 325 4.92 -3.23 9.76
C VAL A 325 3.79 -2.82 8.82
N ASP A 326 3.61 -1.53 8.56
CA ASP A 326 2.61 -1.02 7.63
C ASP A 326 2.82 -1.58 6.22
N ALA A 327 4.07 -1.61 5.76
CA ALA A 327 4.40 -2.22 4.48
C ALA A 327 4.00 -3.71 4.47
N ALA A 328 4.25 -4.48 5.53
CA ALA A 328 3.83 -5.89 5.62
C ALA A 328 2.29 -6.04 5.56
N LEU A 329 1.55 -5.16 6.24
CA LEU A 329 0.09 -5.14 6.25
C LEU A 329 -0.48 -4.80 4.87
N GLN A 330 0.08 -3.80 4.18
CA GLN A 330 -0.30 -3.45 2.81
C GLN A 330 -0.03 -4.60 1.83
N GLN A 331 1.14 -5.25 1.93
CA GLN A 331 1.47 -6.42 1.10
C GLN A 331 0.52 -7.60 1.38
N TRP A 332 0.07 -7.75 2.62
CA TRP A 332 -0.92 -8.76 2.98
C TRP A 332 -2.29 -8.44 2.36
N GLN A 333 -2.74 -7.19 2.46
CA GLN A 333 -4.03 -6.77 1.90
C GLN A 333 -4.07 -6.87 0.37
N ALA A 334 -2.97 -6.53 -0.30
CA ALA A 334 -2.86 -6.61 -1.76
C ALA A 334 -2.93 -8.04 -2.32
N LYS A 335 -2.78 -9.08 -1.49
CA LYS A 335 -2.92 -10.49 -1.88
C LYS A 335 -4.33 -11.04 -1.74
N LEU A 336 -5.22 -10.31 -1.04
CA LEU A 336 -6.61 -10.68 -0.85
C LEU A 336 -7.42 -10.29 -2.07
#